data_AF-A0A6N7UUG5-F1
#
_entry.id   AF-A0A6N7UUG5-F1
#
_cell.length_a   1.000
_cell.length_b   1.000
_cell.length_c   1.000
_cell.angle_alpha   90.00
_cell.angle_beta   90.00
_cell.angle_gamma   90.00
#
_symmetry.space_group_name_H-M   'P 1'
#
loop_
_entity.id
_entity.type
_entity.pdbx_description
1 polymer ?
#
loop_
_entity_poly.entity_id
_entity_poly.type
_entity_poly.pdbx_seq_one_letter_code
_entity_poly.pdbx_strand_id
1 'polypeptide(L)'
;MAITPDTKNWTWVLDRTCPECGFTASETNFEDIPRMLRANADAWQDVLERTDAAQRPDESTWSPLEYAAHVRDLCEVYRMRLLLMVDTDGAEFADWDQDATAVAERYGEQDPARVAADLADEAEATAAAFAAVEPQDRSRRGSRSDGSTFTVESLARYFMHDAAHHLWDVRIR
;
A
#
# COMPACT_ATOMS: atom_id res chain seq x y z
N MET A 1 -8.50 -20.00 13.91
CA MET A 1 -7.93 -20.44 12.62
C MET A 1 -7.06 -19.31 12.08
N ALA A 2 -6.18 -19.56 11.10
CA ALA A 2 -5.24 -18.57 10.58
C ALA A 2 -5.85 -17.78 9.40
N ILE A 3 -5.38 -16.55 9.20
CA ILE A 3 -5.68 -15.73 8.02
C ILE A 3 -5.26 -16.50 6.78
N THR A 4 -6.06 -16.42 5.72
CA THR A 4 -5.70 -17.07 4.45
C THR A 4 -4.61 -16.23 3.79
N PRO A 5 -3.40 -16.76 3.60
CA PRO A 5 -2.32 -15.96 3.05
C PRO A 5 -2.65 -15.49 1.64
N ASP A 6 -2.30 -14.24 1.33
CA ASP A 6 -2.48 -13.73 -0.02
C ASP A 6 -1.35 -14.24 -0.93
N THR A 7 -1.67 -15.19 -1.80
CA THR A 7 -0.72 -15.78 -2.76
C THR A 7 -0.89 -15.21 -4.17
N LYS A 8 -1.70 -14.17 -4.38
CA LYS A 8 -2.01 -13.65 -5.71
C LYS A 8 -0.87 -12.74 -6.19
N ASN A 9 -0.44 -12.92 -7.44
CA ASN A 9 0.37 -11.91 -8.12
C ASN A 9 -0.56 -10.80 -8.62
N TRP A 10 -0.67 -9.72 -7.85
CA TRP A 10 -1.55 -8.60 -8.16
C TRP A 10 -1.08 -7.69 -9.29
N THR A 11 0.08 -7.95 -9.91
CA THR A 11 0.60 -7.09 -10.99
C THR A 11 -0.34 -6.98 -12.20
N TRP A 12 -1.28 -7.91 -12.36
CA TRP A 12 -2.33 -7.81 -13.39
C TRP A 12 -3.17 -6.53 -13.31
N VAL A 13 -3.27 -5.90 -12.13
CA VAL A 13 -4.03 -4.64 -11.94
C VAL A 13 -3.44 -3.48 -12.73
N LEU A 14 -2.20 -3.61 -13.20
CA LEU A 14 -1.57 -2.67 -14.11
C LEU A 14 -2.21 -2.70 -15.52
N ASP A 15 -2.81 -3.84 -15.91
CA ASP A 15 -3.32 -4.06 -17.26
C ASP A 15 -4.85 -3.85 -17.37
N ARG A 16 -5.59 -3.91 -16.26
CA ARG A 16 -7.06 -3.80 -16.26
C ARG A 16 -7.61 -3.23 -14.95
N THR A 17 -8.78 -2.61 -15.05
CA THR A 17 -9.53 -2.10 -13.89
C THR A 17 -9.79 -3.20 -12.86
N CYS A 18 -9.57 -2.89 -11.58
CA CYS A 18 -9.91 -3.77 -10.49
C CYS A 18 -11.44 -3.87 -10.35
N PRO A 19 -12.06 -5.07 -10.42
CA PRO A 19 -13.51 -5.22 -10.35
C PRO A 19 -14.08 -4.95 -8.95
N GLU A 20 -13.20 -4.92 -7.95
CA GLU A 20 -13.54 -4.72 -6.54
C GLU A 20 -13.55 -3.23 -6.21
N CYS A 21 -12.37 -2.62 -6.15
CA CYS A 21 -12.24 -1.21 -5.78
C CYS A 21 -12.48 -0.23 -6.94
N GLY A 22 -12.60 -0.72 -8.18
CA GLY A 22 -12.82 0.12 -9.38
C GLY A 22 -11.59 0.90 -9.84
N PHE A 23 -10.42 0.69 -9.22
CA PHE A 23 -9.18 1.41 -9.56
C PHE A 23 -8.65 0.99 -10.93
N THR A 24 -8.28 1.98 -11.75
CA THR A 24 -7.69 1.77 -13.09
C THR A 24 -6.28 2.35 -13.13
N ALA A 25 -5.28 1.48 -12.98
CA ALA A 25 -3.87 1.88 -12.95
C ALA A 25 -3.43 2.60 -14.22
N SER A 26 -3.84 2.09 -15.39
CA SER A 26 -3.47 2.65 -16.71
C SER A 26 -4.01 4.05 -16.97
N GLU A 27 -5.08 4.47 -16.28
CA GLU A 27 -5.68 5.80 -16.38
C GLU A 27 -5.19 6.77 -15.28
N THR A 28 -4.37 6.27 -14.34
CA THR A 28 -3.85 7.07 -13.23
C THR A 28 -2.54 7.74 -13.64
N ASN A 29 -2.51 9.08 -13.63
CA ASN A 29 -1.28 9.82 -13.87
C ASN A 29 -0.34 9.71 -12.68
N PHE A 30 0.96 9.66 -12.95
CA PHE A 30 1.98 9.59 -11.90
C PHE A 30 1.91 10.80 -10.96
N GLU A 31 1.61 11.98 -11.50
CA GLU A 31 1.47 13.25 -10.79
C GLU A 31 0.30 13.27 -9.80
N ASP A 32 -0.71 12.42 -10.00
CA ASP A 32 -1.87 12.34 -9.11
C ASP A 32 -1.59 11.51 -7.84
N ILE A 33 -0.58 10.63 -7.87
CA ILE A 33 -0.26 9.68 -6.80
C ILE A 33 -0.07 10.38 -5.44
N PRO A 34 0.73 11.47 -5.32
CA PRO A 34 0.92 12.14 -4.02
C PRO A 34 -0.37 12.71 -3.43
N ARG A 35 -1.28 13.21 -4.26
CA ARG A 35 -2.57 13.75 -3.81
C ARG A 35 -3.52 12.62 -3.41
N MET A 36 -3.55 11.55 -4.20
CA MET A 36 -4.39 10.38 -3.93
C MET A 36 -3.97 9.66 -2.64
N LEU A 37 -2.66 9.53 -2.39
CA LEU A 37 -2.16 8.91 -1.17
C LEU A 37 -2.55 9.70 0.09
N ARG A 38 -2.40 11.03 0.07
CA ARG A 38 -2.83 11.89 1.19
C ARG A 38 -4.32 11.74 1.48
N ALA A 39 -5.15 11.77 0.44
CA ALA A 39 -6.59 11.57 0.59
C ALA A 39 -6.94 10.16 1.10
N ASN A 40 -6.15 9.14 0.74
CA ASN A 40 -6.31 7.79 1.28
C ASN A 40 -6.00 7.74 2.77
N ALA A 41 -4.88 8.34 3.21
CA ALA A 41 -4.49 8.41 4.61
C ALA A 41 -5.48 9.22 5.47
N ASP A 42 -6.02 10.32 4.94
CA ASP A 42 -7.08 11.10 5.59
C ASP A 42 -8.34 10.24 5.82
N ALA A 43 -8.74 9.44 4.83
CA ALA A 43 -9.91 8.57 4.95
C ALA A 43 -9.73 7.43 5.98
N TRP A 44 -8.50 7.01 6.24
CA TRP A 44 -8.22 6.03 7.30
C TRP A 44 -8.43 6.58 8.71
N GLN A 45 -8.34 7.91 8.92
CA GLN A 45 -8.60 8.53 10.22
C GLN A 45 -10.04 8.22 10.66
N ASP A 46 -11.02 8.47 9.78
CA ASP A 46 -12.44 8.17 10.04
C ASP A 46 -12.71 6.68 10.27
N VAL A 47 -11.93 5.79 9.63
CA VAL A 47 -12.05 4.34 9.82
C VAL A 47 -11.54 3.92 11.20
N LEU A 48 -10.41 4.46 11.64
CA LEU A 48 -9.77 4.11 12.91
C LEU A 48 -10.48 4.72 14.12
N GLU A 49 -11.30 5.75 13.94
CA GLU A 49 -12.18 6.29 14.98
C GLU A 49 -13.41 5.40 15.26
N ARG A 50 -13.71 4.42 14.42
CA ARG A 50 -14.86 3.53 14.62
C ARG A 50 -14.65 2.62 15.84
N THR A 51 -15.74 2.37 16.57
CA THR A 51 -15.72 1.50 17.76
C THR A 51 -15.38 0.04 17.47
N ASP A 52 -15.52 -0.39 16.21
CA ASP A 52 -15.24 -1.74 15.74
C ASP A 52 -13.92 -1.85 14.96
N ALA A 53 -13.08 -0.80 14.94
CA ALA A 53 -11.84 -0.79 14.15
C ALA A 53 -10.90 -1.96 14.50
N ALA A 54 -10.85 -2.41 15.75
CA ALA A 54 -10.03 -3.55 16.18
C ALA A 54 -10.73 -4.91 16.06
N GLN A 55 -11.98 -4.95 15.59
CA GLN A 55 -12.77 -6.18 15.51
C GLN A 55 -12.65 -6.79 14.11
N ARG A 56 -12.16 -8.03 14.05
CA ARG A 56 -12.18 -8.80 12.80
C ARG A 56 -13.62 -9.22 12.48
N PRO A 57 -14.08 -9.09 11.23
CA PRO A 57 -15.43 -9.53 10.86
C PRO A 57 -15.57 -11.06 10.88
N ASP A 58 -14.48 -11.79 10.63
CA ASP A 58 -14.37 -13.24 10.75
C ASP A 58 -12.92 -13.66 11.04
N GLU A 59 -12.66 -14.95 11.23
CA GLU A 59 -11.31 -15.44 11.56
C GLU A 59 -10.31 -15.36 10.40
N SER A 60 -10.78 -15.18 9.17
CA SER A 60 -9.98 -15.18 7.95
C SER A 60 -9.67 -13.79 7.39
N THR A 61 -10.27 -12.74 7.95
CA THR A 61 -10.17 -11.36 7.45
C THR A 61 -9.56 -10.45 8.52
N TRP A 62 -8.62 -9.58 8.12
CA TRP A 62 -8.06 -8.56 9.01
C TRP A 62 -9.13 -7.58 9.49
N SER A 63 -8.94 -7.06 10.70
CA SER A 63 -9.73 -5.94 11.22
C SER A 63 -9.32 -4.65 10.50
N PRO A 64 -10.16 -3.59 10.54
CA PRO A 64 -9.77 -2.28 10.01
C PRO A 64 -8.45 -1.74 10.58
N LEU A 65 -8.15 -1.99 11.86
CA LEU A 65 -6.88 -1.65 12.50
C LEU A 65 -5.70 -2.36 11.84
N GLU A 66 -5.84 -3.65 11.56
CA GLU A 66 -4.79 -4.44 10.94
C GLU A 66 -4.54 -4.02 9.49
N TYR A 67 -5.60 -3.74 8.73
CA TYR A 67 -5.45 -3.16 7.39
C TYR A 67 -4.79 -1.79 7.43
N ALA A 68 -5.13 -0.91 8.39
CA ALA A 68 -4.48 0.40 8.49
C ALA A 68 -2.99 0.31 8.84
N ALA A 69 -2.63 -0.58 9.78
CA ALA A 69 -1.23 -0.86 10.11
C ALA A 69 -0.48 -1.43 8.89
N HIS A 70 -1.14 -2.28 8.11
CA HIS A 70 -0.60 -2.77 6.85
C HIS A 70 -0.37 -1.63 5.84
N VAL A 71 -1.32 -0.71 5.65
CA VAL A 71 -1.15 0.43 4.72
C VAL A 71 -0.05 1.38 5.19
N ARG A 72 0.18 1.53 6.51
CA ARG A 72 1.32 2.29 7.05
C ARG A 72 2.63 1.66 6.58
N ASP A 73 2.81 0.37 6.81
CA ASP A 73 4.04 -0.34 6.47
C ASP A 73 4.20 -0.46 4.93
N LEU A 74 3.09 -0.54 4.19
CA LEU A 74 3.05 -0.46 2.73
C LEU A 74 3.68 0.86 2.25
N CYS A 75 3.37 1.99 2.88
CA CYS A 75 3.95 3.30 2.53
C CYS A 75 5.48 3.27 2.68
N GLU A 76 5.99 2.73 3.79
CA GLU A 76 7.43 2.62 4.04
C GLU A 76 8.11 1.70 3.01
N VAL A 77 7.58 0.50 2.81
CA VAL A 77 8.13 -0.51 1.90
C VAL A 77 8.23 0.03 0.47
N TYR A 78 7.16 0.67 -0.03
CA TYR A 78 7.17 1.21 -1.39
C TYR A 78 8.04 2.45 -1.54
N ARG A 79 8.15 3.30 -0.51
CA ARG A 79 9.10 4.42 -0.51
C ARG A 79 10.55 3.92 -0.57
N MET A 80 10.89 2.90 0.20
CA MET A 80 12.22 2.27 0.15
C MET A 80 12.53 1.72 -1.26
N ARG A 81 11.59 0.99 -1.87
CA ARG A 81 11.74 0.46 -3.24
C ARG A 81 11.88 1.57 -4.28
N LEU A 82 11.08 2.63 -4.17
CA LEU A 82 11.18 3.81 -5.03
C LEU A 82 12.59 4.41 -4.97
N LEU A 83 13.09 4.66 -3.76
CA LEU A 83 14.40 5.28 -3.56
C LEU A 83 15.53 4.40 -4.12
N LEU A 84 15.45 3.07 -3.99
CA LEU A 84 16.39 2.15 -4.63
C LEU A 84 16.37 2.28 -6.15
N MET A 85 15.18 2.34 -6.77
CA MET A 85 15.04 2.46 -8.23
C MET A 85 15.50 3.83 -8.75
N VAL A 86 15.24 4.91 -8.01
CA VAL A 86 15.72 6.26 -8.35
C VAL A 86 17.24 6.37 -8.23
N ASP A 87 17.86 5.67 -7.28
CA ASP A 87 19.32 5.62 -7.16
C ASP A 87 19.94 4.73 -8.24
N THR A 88 19.43 3.50 -8.41
CA THR A 88 19.99 2.47 -9.28
C THR A 88 18.93 1.93 -10.27
N ASP A 89 19.14 2.17 -11.57
CA ASP A 89 18.30 1.53 -12.61
C ASP A 89 18.58 0.02 -12.67
N GLY A 90 17.53 -0.79 -12.58
CA GLY A 90 17.62 -2.24 -12.43
C GLY A 90 17.80 -2.70 -10.98
N ALA A 91 17.38 -1.90 -10.00
CA ALA A 91 17.46 -2.26 -8.58
C ALA A 91 16.69 -3.55 -8.27
N GLU A 92 17.27 -4.40 -7.43
CA GLU A 92 16.60 -5.59 -6.90
C GLU A 92 16.12 -5.31 -5.47
N PHE A 93 14.91 -5.75 -5.14
CA PHE A 93 14.35 -5.64 -3.80
C PHE A 93 13.60 -6.90 -3.39
N ALA A 94 13.61 -7.19 -2.09
CA ALA A 94 12.95 -8.37 -1.56
C ALA A 94 11.42 -8.28 -1.72
N ASP A 95 10.83 -9.44 -1.95
CA ASP A 95 9.40 -9.65 -1.70
C ASP A 95 9.09 -9.52 -0.20
N TRP A 96 7.86 -9.13 0.12
CA TRP A 96 7.46 -8.83 1.49
C TRP A 96 6.27 -9.68 1.90
N ASP A 97 6.48 -10.53 2.92
CA ASP A 97 5.42 -11.32 3.52
C ASP A 97 4.65 -10.46 4.53
N GLN A 98 3.54 -9.89 4.04
CA GLN A 98 2.66 -9.03 4.81
C GLN A 98 1.97 -9.76 5.98
N ASP A 99 1.65 -11.05 5.82
CA ASP A 99 0.98 -11.83 6.85
C ASP A 99 1.94 -12.19 7.98
N ALA A 100 3.17 -12.58 7.65
CA ALA A 100 4.22 -12.78 8.63
C ALA A 100 4.53 -11.49 9.40
N THR A 101 4.53 -10.34 8.71
CA THR A 101 4.77 -9.03 9.34
C THR A 101 3.63 -8.65 10.28
N ALA A 102 2.37 -8.81 9.86
CA ALA A 102 1.21 -8.52 10.70
C ALA A 102 1.21 -9.33 12.01
N VAL A 103 1.65 -10.59 11.96
CA VAL A 103 1.82 -11.44 13.15
C VAL A 103 3.01 -10.99 13.99
N ALA A 104 4.18 -10.76 13.39
CA ALA A 104 5.41 -10.39 14.10
C ALA A 104 5.26 -9.04 14.83
N GLU A 105 4.67 -8.05 14.16
CA GLU A 105 4.45 -6.69 14.67
C GLU A 105 3.11 -6.56 15.42
N ARG A 106 2.35 -7.66 15.56
CA ARG A 106 1.11 -7.76 16.33
C ARG A 106 0.11 -6.65 15.99
N TYR A 107 -0.20 -6.49 14.71
CA TYR A 107 -1.04 -5.39 14.21
C TYR A 107 -2.36 -5.24 14.99
N GLY A 108 -3.04 -6.35 15.29
CA GLY A 108 -4.31 -6.33 16.03
C GLY A 108 -4.20 -5.92 17.51
N GLU A 109 -2.99 -5.78 18.06
CA GLU A 109 -2.73 -5.32 19.44
C GLU A 109 -2.27 -3.84 19.49
N GLN A 110 -2.11 -3.19 18.34
CA GLN A 110 -1.62 -1.80 18.30
C GLN A 110 -2.72 -0.80 18.71
N ASP A 111 -2.30 0.39 19.14
CA ASP A 111 -3.24 1.48 19.46
C ASP A 111 -3.75 2.14 18.16
N PRO A 112 -5.07 2.14 17.88
CA PRO A 112 -5.63 2.75 16.68
C PRO A 112 -5.23 4.22 16.49
N ALA A 113 -5.17 5.01 17.56
CA ALA A 113 -4.79 6.42 17.48
C ALA A 113 -3.32 6.58 17.08
N ARG A 114 -2.45 5.67 17.54
CA ARG A 114 -1.04 5.66 17.16
C ARG A 114 -0.88 5.23 15.70
N VAL A 115 -1.57 4.18 15.28
CA VAL A 115 -1.57 3.70 13.88
C VAL A 115 -2.05 4.80 12.94
N ALA A 116 -3.10 5.54 13.32
CA ALA A 116 -3.63 6.65 12.53
C ALA A 116 -2.60 7.76 12.31
N ALA A 117 -1.89 8.15 13.37
CA ALA A 117 -0.84 9.17 13.31
C ALA A 117 0.36 8.69 12.48
N ASP A 118 0.85 7.48 12.73
CA ASP A 118 1.99 6.92 12.01
C ASP A 118 1.67 6.70 10.51
N LEU A 119 0.45 6.29 10.17
CA LEU A 119 -0.01 6.19 8.79
C LEU A 119 -0.02 7.54 8.08
N ALA A 120 -0.46 8.61 8.75
CA ALA A 120 -0.43 9.95 8.16
C ALA A 120 1.01 10.42 7.89
N ASP A 121 1.92 10.19 8.84
CA ASP A 121 3.33 10.55 8.69
C ASP A 121 4.01 9.76 7.56
N GLU A 122 3.82 8.44 7.49
CA GLU A 122 4.40 7.61 6.43
C GLU A 122 3.78 7.90 5.06
N ALA A 123 2.47 8.15 4.99
CA ALA A 123 1.81 8.56 3.76
C ALA A 123 2.34 9.90 3.24
N GLU A 124 2.59 10.88 4.12
CA GLU A 124 3.19 12.16 3.71
C GLU A 124 4.62 11.96 3.20
N ALA A 125 5.46 11.20 3.92
CA ALA A 125 6.83 10.92 3.51
C ALA A 125 6.88 10.22 2.14
N THR A 126 5.99 9.26 1.91
CA THR A 126 5.89 8.53 0.64
C THR A 126 5.32 9.39 -0.48
N ALA A 127 4.31 10.22 -0.20
CA ALA A 127 3.77 11.18 -1.16
C ALA A 127 4.84 12.19 -1.60
N ALA A 128 5.62 12.71 -0.66
CA ALA A 128 6.73 13.62 -0.95
C ALA A 128 7.82 12.94 -1.80
N ALA A 129 8.15 11.68 -1.51
CA ALA A 129 9.13 10.92 -2.28
C ALA A 129 8.67 10.73 -3.74
N PHE A 130 7.41 10.36 -3.99
CA PHE A 130 6.87 10.26 -5.36
C PHE A 130 6.84 11.63 -6.06
N ALA A 131 6.46 12.70 -5.36
CA ALA A 131 6.41 14.05 -5.93
C ALA A 131 7.80 14.57 -6.35
N ALA A 132 8.87 14.09 -5.71
CA ALA A 132 10.24 14.47 -6.01
C ALA A 132 10.85 13.75 -7.23
N VAL A 133 10.18 12.72 -7.77
CA VAL A 133 10.70 11.95 -8.91
C VAL A 133 10.66 12.79 -10.18
N GLU A 134 11.84 13.01 -10.77
CA GLU A 134 11.96 13.70 -12.05
C GLU A 134 11.38 12.86 -13.21
N PRO A 135 10.81 13.48 -14.25
CA PRO A 135 10.24 12.74 -15.39
C PRO A 135 11.17 11.71 -16.03
N GLN A 136 12.48 11.99 -16.06
CA GLN A 136 13.50 11.11 -16.63
C GLN A 136 13.73 9.82 -15.83
N ASP A 137 13.45 9.82 -14.53
CA ASP A 137 13.66 8.67 -13.66
C ASP A 137 12.44 7.74 -13.58
N ARG A 138 11.28 8.17 -14.09
CA ARG A 138 10.02 7.39 -14.04
C ARG A 138 10.08 6.07 -14.81
N SER A 139 10.97 5.97 -15.80
CA SER A 139 11.19 4.73 -16.56
C SER A 139 12.25 3.81 -15.97
N ARG A 140 12.93 4.21 -14.88
CA ARG A 140 13.90 3.34 -14.21
C ARG A 140 13.23 2.09 -13.70
N ARG A 141 13.96 0.98 -13.78
CA ARG A 141 13.44 -0.37 -13.55
C ARG A 141 13.84 -0.91 -12.19
N GLY A 142 13.05 -1.86 -11.73
CA GLY A 142 13.36 -2.66 -10.56
C GLY A 142 12.69 -4.02 -10.64
N SER A 143 13.27 -4.99 -9.96
CA SER A 143 12.74 -6.36 -9.87
C SER A 143 12.58 -6.79 -8.42
N ARG A 144 11.40 -7.32 -8.13
CA ARG A 144 11.11 -7.95 -6.85
C ARG A 144 11.58 -9.41 -6.90
N SER A 145 12.05 -9.94 -5.77
CA SER A 145 12.63 -11.29 -5.71
C SER A 145 11.66 -12.42 -6.06
N ASP A 146 10.36 -12.15 -6.16
CA ASP A 146 9.33 -13.07 -6.68
C ASP A 146 9.28 -13.16 -8.21
N GLY A 147 10.13 -12.38 -8.91
CA GLY A 147 10.21 -12.32 -10.37
C GLY A 147 9.37 -11.20 -11.01
N SER A 148 8.62 -10.43 -10.22
CA SER A 148 7.85 -9.28 -10.73
C SER A 148 8.79 -8.12 -11.12
N THR A 149 8.49 -7.44 -12.22
CA THR A 149 9.29 -6.29 -12.70
C THR A 149 8.44 -5.04 -12.79
N PHE A 150 9.04 -3.89 -12.48
CA PHE A 150 8.38 -2.60 -12.45
C PHE A 150 9.25 -1.53 -13.11
N THR A 151 8.60 -0.50 -13.65
CA THR A 151 9.20 0.85 -13.74
C THR A 151 8.80 1.64 -12.50
N VAL A 152 9.47 2.76 -12.21
CA VAL A 152 9.04 3.66 -11.12
C VAL A 152 7.57 4.06 -11.30
N GLU A 153 7.14 4.32 -12.53
CA GLU A 153 5.76 4.65 -12.85
C GLU A 153 4.77 3.50 -12.57
N SER A 154 5.10 2.26 -12.98
CA SER A 154 4.21 1.13 -12.71
C SER A 154 4.20 0.74 -11.23
N LEU A 155 5.33 0.88 -10.53
CA LEU A 155 5.41 0.69 -9.08
C LEU A 155 4.48 1.66 -8.35
N ALA A 156 4.48 2.95 -8.72
CA ALA A 156 3.63 3.97 -8.10
C ALA A 156 2.13 3.67 -8.30
N ARG A 157 1.73 3.27 -9.51
CA ARG A 157 0.34 2.90 -9.81
C ARG A 157 -0.09 1.63 -9.08
N TYR A 158 0.80 0.64 -9.01
CA TYR A 158 0.54 -0.60 -8.29
C TYR A 158 0.39 -0.35 -6.78
N PHE A 159 1.29 0.43 -6.19
CA PHE A 159 1.18 0.90 -4.81
C PHE A 159 -0.16 1.60 -4.54
N MET A 160 -0.57 2.52 -5.41
CA MET A 160 -1.80 3.27 -5.21
C MET A 160 -3.05 2.39 -5.37
N HIS A 161 -3.01 1.35 -6.21
CA HIS A 161 -4.04 0.32 -6.20
C HIS A 161 -4.12 -0.35 -4.83
N ASP A 162 -3.01 -0.84 -4.28
CA ASP A 162 -2.99 -1.58 -3.02
C ASP A 162 -3.54 -0.73 -1.86
N ALA A 163 -3.08 0.52 -1.73
CA ALA A 163 -3.58 1.43 -0.70
C ALA A 163 -5.09 1.76 -0.88
N ALA A 164 -5.56 1.95 -2.13
CA ALA A 164 -6.97 2.18 -2.40
C ALA A 164 -7.84 0.94 -2.17
N HIS A 165 -7.31 -0.25 -2.45
CA HIS A 165 -7.97 -1.54 -2.27
C HIS A 165 -8.22 -1.83 -0.80
N HIS A 166 -7.21 -1.65 0.05
CA HIS A 166 -7.38 -1.89 1.49
C HIS A 166 -8.34 -0.90 2.15
N LEU A 167 -8.40 0.34 1.68
CA LEU A 167 -9.45 1.26 2.13
C LEU A 167 -10.84 0.79 1.67
N TRP A 168 -10.96 0.12 0.52
CA TRP A 168 -12.22 -0.48 0.06
C TRP A 168 -12.63 -1.71 0.86
N ASP A 169 -11.66 -2.54 1.30
CA ASP A 169 -11.89 -3.76 2.11
C ASP A 169 -12.65 -3.46 3.41
N VAL A 170 -12.42 -2.28 3.99
CA VAL A 170 -12.98 -1.86 5.29
C VAL A 170 -14.20 -0.93 5.19
N ARG A 171 -14.70 -0.68 3.98
CA ARG A 171 -15.92 0.12 3.80
C ARG A 171 -17.13 -0.68 4.26
N ILE A 172 -17.96 -0.06 5.11
CA ILE A 172 -19.27 -0.59 5.45
C ILE A 172 -20.10 -0.62 4.16
N ARG A 173 -20.61 -1.80 3.81
CA ARG A 173 -21.52 -2.00 2.66
C ARG A 173 -22.97 -2.08 3.12
#